data_AF-A0A1B6JZE9-F1
#
_entry.id   AF-A0A1B6JZE9-F1
#
_cell.length_a   1.000
_cell.length_b   1.000
_cell.length_c   1.000
_cell.angle_alpha   90.00
_cell.angle_beta   90.00
_cell.angle_gamma   90.00
#
_symmetry.space_group_name_H-M   'P 1'
#
loop_
_entity.id
_entity.type
_entity.pdbx_description
1 polymer ?
#
loop_
_entity_poly.entity_id
_entity_poly.type
_entity_poly.pdbx_seq_one_letter_code
_entity_poly.pdbx_strand_id
1 'polypeptide(L)'
;DTLKTLLHNEDWAGVFGAQNAEDAYNAFLNTLAIYIDAACPKKKTRNKKKTNFNHKDGEALTLKETYLQCLRKYQTTGSDLHKTDTALAKKNYDLRLKMLKRQASSNCINRADNK
;
A
#
# COMPACT_ATOMS: atom_id res chain seq x y z
N ASP A 1 -18.39 1.54 19.79
CA ASP A 1 -18.84 1.66 21.20
C ASP A 1 -18.90 0.35 21.98
N THR A 2 -19.02 -0.81 21.34
CA THR A 2 -19.07 -2.13 22.01
C THR A 2 -17.86 -2.46 22.89
N LEU A 3 -16.64 -2.18 22.44
CA LEU A 3 -15.43 -2.47 23.21
C LEU A 3 -15.37 -1.66 24.52
N LYS A 4 -15.74 -0.37 24.45
CA LYS A 4 -15.70 0.55 25.59
C LYS A 4 -16.70 0.14 26.68
N THR A 5 -17.90 -0.31 26.28
CA THR A 5 -18.90 -0.81 27.23
C THR A 5 -18.50 -2.13 27.87
N LEU A 6 -17.85 -3.03 27.11
CA LEU A 6 -17.39 -4.31 27.62
C LEU A 6 -16.27 -4.12 28.67
N LEU A 7 -15.27 -3.28 28.38
CA LEU A 7 -14.19 -2.99 29.32
C LEU A 7 -14.65 -2.23 30.58
N HIS A 8 -15.70 -1.42 30.47
CA HIS A 8 -16.27 -0.70 31.60
C HIS A 8 -17.00 -1.63 32.58
N ASN A 9 -17.60 -2.72 32.08
CA ASN A 9 -18.34 -3.67 32.89
C ASN A 9 -17.47 -4.80 33.45
N GLU A 10 -16.18 -4.83 33.09
CA GLU A 10 -15.26 -5.88 33.53
C GLU A 10 -14.83 -5.69 34.98
N ASP A 11 -14.80 -6.79 35.73
CA ASP A 11 -14.29 -6.82 37.09
C ASP A 11 -12.77 -7.00 37.08
N TRP A 12 -12.06 -5.89 37.31
CA TRP A 12 -10.60 -5.83 37.34
C TRP A 12 -9.99 -6.43 38.63
N ALA A 13 -10.78 -7.09 39.48
CA ALA A 13 -10.31 -7.73 40.71
C ALA A 13 -9.11 -8.67 40.49
N GLY A 14 -9.07 -9.39 39.36
CA GLY A 14 -7.95 -10.27 39.01
C GLY A 14 -6.64 -9.54 38.68
N VAL A 15 -6.72 -8.28 38.23
CA VAL A 15 -5.55 -7.44 37.95
C VAL A 15 -5.08 -6.74 39.22
N PHE A 16 -6.01 -6.25 40.05
CA PHE A 16 -5.68 -5.58 41.31
C PHE A 16 -5.26 -6.55 42.43
N GLY A 17 -5.72 -7.80 42.39
CA GLY A 17 -5.36 -8.86 43.36
C GLY A 17 -4.10 -9.65 43.01
N ALA A 18 -3.41 -9.32 41.92
CA ALA A 18 -2.24 -10.05 41.48
C ALA A 18 -1.02 -9.81 42.40
N GLN A 19 -0.33 -10.89 42.74
CA GLN A 19 0.79 -10.88 43.68
C GLN A 19 2.05 -10.18 43.11
N ASN A 20 2.17 -10.16 41.79
CA ASN A 20 3.32 -9.59 41.08
C ASN A 20 2.86 -8.80 39.83
N ALA A 21 3.71 -7.89 39.38
CA ALA A 21 3.39 -6.98 38.28
C ALA A 21 3.24 -7.71 36.94
N GLU A 22 3.97 -8.81 36.75
CA GLU A 22 3.95 -9.62 35.53
C GLU A 22 2.60 -10.35 35.38
N ASP A 23 2.10 -10.97 36.45
CA ASP A 23 0.80 -11.65 36.47
C ASP A 23 -0.34 -10.64 36.30
N ALA A 24 -0.23 -9.45 36.92
CA ALA A 24 -1.19 -8.36 36.73
C ALA A 24 -1.26 -7.92 35.27
N TYR A 25 -0.10 -7.73 34.64
CA TYR A 25 0.02 -7.34 33.25
C TYR A 25 -0.52 -8.41 32.30
N ASN A 26 -0.17 -9.67 32.53
CA ASN A 26 -0.64 -10.79 31.72
C ASN A 26 -2.15 -10.99 31.86
N ALA A 27 -2.71 -10.86 33.06
CA ALA A 27 -4.16 -10.90 33.29
C ALA A 27 -4.87 -9.77 32.52
N PHE A 28 -4.36 -8.53 32.62
CA PHE A 28 -4.90 -7.40 31.88
C PHE A 28 -4.86 -7.62 30.36
N LEU A 29 -3.71 -8.06 29.83
CA LEU A 29 -3.53 -8.31 28.39
C LEU A 29 -4.48 -9.38 27.87
N ASN A 30 -4.63 -10.47 28.60
CA ASN A 30 -5.51 -11.58 28.21
C ASN A 30 -6.97 -11.11 28.15
N THR A 31 -7.43 -10.41 29.17
CA THR A 31 -8.79 -9.85 29.21
C THR A 31 -9.02 -8.84 28.08
N LEU A 32 -8.07 -7.93 27.85
CA LEU A 32 -8.15 -6.96 26.76
C LEU A 32 -8.20 -7.65 25.38
N ALA A 33 -7.38 -8.68 25.17
CA ALA A 33 -7.35 -9.42 23.91
C ALA A 33 -8.69 -10.12 23.63
N ILE A 34 -9.29 -10.75 24.64
CA ILE A 34 -10.61 -11.39 24.53
C ILE A 34 -11.67 -10.36 24.12
N TYR A 35 -11.70 -9.20 24.78
CA TYR A 35 -12.67 -8.17 24.47
C TYR A 35 -12.45 -7.51 23.11
N ILE A 36 -11.21 -7.34 22.68
CA ILE A 36 -10.89 -6.87 21.33
C ILE A 36 -11.38 -7.87 20.28
N ASP A 37 -11.10 -9.17 20.46
CA ASP A 37 -11.54 -10.20 19.51
C ASP A 37 -13.06 -10.35 19.49
N ALA A 38 -13.75 -10.15 20.63
CA ALA A 38 -15.21 -10.17 20.71
C ALA A 38 -15.86 -8.92 20.09
N ALA A 39 -15.27 -7.74 20.31
CA ALA A 39 -15.84 -6.47 19.84
C ALA A 39 -15.49 -6.15 18.37
N CYS A 40 -14.37 -6.70 17.84
CA CYS A 40 -13.86 -6.38 16.52
C CYS A 40 -14.03 -7.56 15.54
N PRO A 41 -14.91 -7.47 14.53
CA PRO A 41 -15.02 -8.52 13.52
C PRO A 41 -13.73 -8.62 12.67
N LYS A 42 -13.17 -9.83 12.56
CA LYS A 42 -12.02 -10.13 11.69
C LYS A 42 -12.40 -9.88 10.22
N LYS A 43 -12.08 -8.68 9.71
CA LYS A 43 -12.32 -8.31 8.31
C LYS A 43 -11.44 -9.16 7.39
N LYS A 44 -12.06 -10.12 6.70
CA LYS A 44 -11.43 -10.84 5.59
C LYS A 44 -11.27 -9.87 4.42
N THR A 45 -10.07 -9.35 4.20
CA THR A 45 -9.78 -8.53 3.03
C THR A 45 -9.45 -9.44 1.85
N ARG A 46 -10.17 -9.27 0.74
CA ARG A 46 -9.84 -9.98 -0.50
C ARG A 46 -8.60 -9.34 -1.10
N ASN A 47 -7.47 -10.06 -1.08
CA ASN A 47 -6.27 -9.63 -1.80
C ASN A 47 -6.59 -9.49 -3.29
N LYS A 48 -6.53 -8.26 -3.81
CA LYS A 48 -6.65 -8.03 -5.26
C LYS A 48 -5.40 -8.59 -5.91
N LYS A 49 -5.58 -9.50 -6.88
CA LYS A 49 -4.47 -9.96 -7.74
C LYS A 49 -3.90 -8.73 -8.44
N LYS A 50 -2.61 -8.45 -8.22
CA LYS A 50 -1.91 -7.40 -8.96
C LYS A 50 -1.84 -7.84 -10.42
N THR A 51 -2.55 -7.17 -11.31
CA THR A 51 -2.37 -7.36 -12.74
C THR A 51 -1.01 -6.77 -13.11
N ASN A 52 -0.05 -7.64 -13.38
CA ASN A 52 1.24 -7.23 -13.93
C ASN A 52 0.97 -6.73 -15.35
N PHE A 53 0.73 -5.43 -15.51
CA PHE A 53 0.68 -4.80 -16.82
C PHE A 53 2.06 -5.02 -17.45
N ASN A 54 2.11 -5.85 -18.50
CA ASN A 54 3.38 -6.21 -19.13
C ASN A 54 3.84 -5.01 -19.97
N HIS A 55 4.78 -4.24 -19.43
CA HIS A 55 5.35 -3.04 -20.05
C HIS A 55 6.35 -3.37 -21.18
N LYS A 56 6.09 -4.41 -21.98
CA LYS A 56 7.00 -4.86 -23.06
C LYS A 56 6.99 -3.92 -24.28
N ASP A 57 6.66 -2.65 -24.11
CA ASP A 57 6.76 -1.63 -25.15
C ASP A 57 8.21 -1.13 -25.19
N GLY A 58 8.89 -1.34 -26.32
CA GLY A 58 10.30 -0.97 -26.47
C GLY A 58 10.55 0.52 -26.24
N GLU A 59 9.61 1.37 -26.65
CA GLU A 59 9.68 2.83 -26.48
C GLU A 59 9.51 3.25 -25.02
N ALA A 60 8.65 2.57 -24.24
CA ALA A 60 8.55 2.82 -22.81
C ALA A 60 9.83 2.43 -22.06
N LEU A 61 10.52 1.37 -22.50
CA LEU A 61 11.81 0.96 -21.91
C LEU A 61 12.93 1.94 -22.21
N THR A 62 13.02 2.47 -23.44
CA THR A 62 14.02 3.50 -23.77
C THR A 62 13.77 4.79 -22.97
N LEU A 63 12.51 5.25 -22.89
CA LEU A 63 12.14 6.41 -22.08
C LEU A 63 12.45 6.22 -20.59
N LYS A 64 12.26 5.00 -20.07
CA LYS A 64 12.64 4.67 -18.69
C LYS A 64 14.14 4.78 -18.48
N GLU A 65 14.95 4.26 -19.40
CA GLU A 65 16.41 4.33 -19.29
C GLU A 65 16.89 5.79 -19.33
N THR A 66 16.33 6.61 -20.22
CA THR A 66 16.62 8.05 -20.28
C THR A 66 16.28 8.75 -18.97
N TYR A 67 15.11 8.47 -18.40
CA TYR A 67 14.72 9.01 -17.10
C TYR A 67 15.70 8.62 -15.99
N LEU A 68 16.09 7.33 -15.91
CA LEU A 68 17.04 6.85 -14.91
C LEU A 68 18.42 7.49 -15.07
N GLN A 69 18.87 7.71 -16.31
CA GLN A 69 20.14 8.39 -16.58
C GLN A 69 20.10 9.85 -16.12
N CYS A 70 19.04 10.60 -16.43
CA CYS A 70 18.85 11.97 -15.95
C CYS A 70 18.77 12.03 -14.42
N LEU A 71 18.04 11.09 -13.81
CA LEU A 71 17.90 11.01 -12.36
C LEU A 71 19.25 10.78 -11.67
N ARG A 72 20.06 9.84 -12.19
CA ARG A 72 21.42 9.60 -11.67
C ARG A 72 22.28 10.86 -11.78
N LYS A 73 22.26 11.52 -12.94
CA LYS A 73 23.01 12.78 -13.13
C LYS A 73 22.59 13.85 -12.12
N TYR A 74 21.29 14.04 -11.91
CA TYR A 74 20.77 14.98 -10.91
C TYR A 74 21.21 14.61 -9.49
N GLN A 75 21.14 13.32 -9.12
CA GLN A 75 21.57 12.85 -7.80
C GLN A 75 23.08 13.06 -7.56
N THR A 76 23.91 12.90 -8.59
CA THR A 76 25.36 13.10 -8.48
C THR A 76 25.76 14.58 -8.44
N THR A 77 25.06 15.44 -9.18
CA THR A 77 25.47 16.85 -9.38
C THR A 77 24.69 17.86 -8.54
N GLY A 78 23.45 17.53 -8.11
CA GLY A 78 22.57 18.43 -7.38
C GLY A 78 22.06 19.65 -8.16
N SER A 79 22.38 19.77 -9.45
CA SER A 79 22.09 20.97 -10.26
C SER A 79 20.63 21.09 -10.68
N ASP A 80 20.08 22.31 -10.63
CA ASP A 80 18.70 22.61 -11.03
C ASP A 80 18.43 22.38 -12.53
N LEU A 81 19.45 22.46 -13.39
CA LEU A 81 19.31 22.11 -14.82
C LEU A 81 19.01 20.62 -14.99
N HIS A 82 19.70 19.76 -14.23
CA HIS A 82 19.46 18.32 -14.28
C HIS A 82 18.12 17.93 -13.62
N LYS A 83 17.60 18.77 -12.73
CA LYS A 83 16.25 18.64 -12.17
C LYS A 83 15.17 18.85 -13.24
N THR A 84 15.30 19.89 -14.08
CA THR A 84 14.36 20.13 -15.18
C THR A 84 14.40 19.02 -16.21
N ASP A 85 15.58 18.53 -16.56
CA ASP A 85 15.76 17.41 -17.50
C ASP A 85 15.11 16.12 -16.96
N THR A 86 15.32 15.83 -15.68
CA THR A 86 14.72 14.66 -15.01
C THR A 86 13.20 14.76 -14.97
N ALA A 87 12.65 15.95 -14.70
CA ALA A 87 11.21 16.18 -14.69
C ALA A 87 10.59 15.98 -16.09
N LEU A 88 11.25 16.47 -17.14
CA LEU A 88 10.80 16.27 -18.52
C LEU A 88 10.86 14.80 -18.94
N ALA A 89 11.97 14.11 -18.67
CA ALA A 89 12.12 12.69 -18.98
C ALA A 89 11.08 11.82 -18.24
N LYS A 90 10.81 12.14 -16.97
CA LYS A 90 9.75 11.49 -16.19
C LYS A 90 8.37 11.72 -16.78
N LYS A 91 8.05 12.96 -17.16
CA LYS A 91 6.77 13.31 -17.78
C LYS A 91 6.52 12.52 -19.06
N ASN A 92 7.54 12.41 -19.91
CA ASN A 92 7.44 11.66 -21.17
C ASN A 92 7.20 10.16 -20.93
N TYR A 93 7.93 9.57 -19.98
CA TYR A 93 7.72 8.18 -19.58
C TYR A 93 6.31 7.94 -19.02
N ASP A 94 5.85 8.78 -18.08
CA ASP A 94 4.52 8.68 -17.49
C ASP A 94 3.40 8.84 -18.52
N LEU A 95 3.57 9.74 -19.50
CA LEU A 95 2.63 9.93 -20.60
C LEU A 95 2.55 8.68 -21.49
N ARG A 96 3.69 8.09 -21.85
CA ARG A 96 3.73 6.84 -22.64
C ARG A 96 3.01 5.70 -21.91
N LEU A 97 3.24 5.55 -20.60
CA LEU A 97 2.55 4.56 -19.78
C LEU A 97 1.03 4.76 -19.75
N LYS A 98 0.56 6.01 -19.66
CA LYS A 98 -0.87 6.33 -19.73
C LYS A 98 -1.46 5.94 -21.09
N MET A 99 -0.74 6.22 -22.19
CA MET A 99 -1.18 5.84 -23.53
C MET A 99 -1.30 4.32 -23.68
N LEU A 100 -0.30 3.56 -23.24
CA LEU A 100 -0.31 2.09 -23.31
C LEU A 100 -1.49 1.50 -22.53
N LYS A 101 -1.81 2.04 -21.35
CA LYS A 101 -2.98 1.61 -20.56
C LYS A 101 -4.30 1.88 -21.28
N ARG A 102 -4.42 3.06 -21.91
CA ARG A 102 -5.60 3.42 -22.71
C ARG A 102 -5.76 2.49 -23.90
N GLN A 103 -4.66 2.22 -24.62
CA GLN A 103 -4.65 1.32 -25.77
C GLN A 103 -5.00 -0.11 -25.36
N ALA A 104 -4.42 -0.62 -24.28
CA ALA A 104 -4.76 -1.95 -23.76
C ALA A 104 -6.25 -2.06 -23.39
N SER A 105 -6.81 -1.03 -22.75
CA SER A 105 -8.24 -0.98 -22.42
C SER A 105 -9.10 -0.98 -23.69
N SER A 106 -8.76 -0.17 -24.68
CA SER A 106 -9.46 -0.13 -25.99
C SER A 106 -9.38 -1.49 -26.70
N ASN A 107 -8.22 -2.14 -26.70
CA ASN A 107 -8.02 -3.45 -27.31
C ASN A 107 -8.85 -4.53 -26.60
N CYS A 108 -8.97 -4.47 -25.27
CA CYS A 108 -9.82 -5.38 -24.51
C CYS A 108 -11.30 -5.20 -24.86
N ILE A 109 -11.79 -3.96 -24.99
CA ILE A 109 -13.17 -3.65 -25.39
C ILE A 109 -13.43 -4.17 -26.82
N ASN A 110 -12.59 -3.78 -27.78
CA ASN A 110 -12.73 -4.19 -29.19
C ASN A 110 -12.67 -5.72 -29.38
N ARG A 111 -11.92 -6.44 -28.54
CA ARG A 111 -11.86 -7.91 -28.55
C ARG A 111 -13.08 -8.57 -27.89
N ALA A 112 -13.74 -7.86 -26.97
CA ALA A 112 -14.96 -8.35 -26.33
C ALA A 112 -16.17 -8.22 -27.26
N ASP A 113 -16.23 -7.15 -28.06
CA ASP A 113 -17.33 -6.90 -29.01
C ASP A 113 -17.27 -7.76 -30.29
N ASN A 114 -16.12 -8.40 -30.56
CA ASN A 114 -15.91 -9.31 -31.70
C ASN A 114 -16.24 -10.78 -31.38
N LYS A 115 -17.10 -11.04 -30.39
CA LYS A 115 -17.41 -12.38 -29.90
C LYS A 115 -18.92 -12.66 -29.86
#